data_AF-A0A0Q5C7F8-F1
#
_entry.id   AF-A0A0Q5C7F8-F1
#
_cell.length_a   1.000
_cell.length_b   1.000
_cell.length_c   1.000
_cell.angle_alpha   90.00
_cell.angle_beta   90.00
_cell.angle_gamma   90.00
#
_symmetry.space_group_name_H-M   'P 1'
#
loop_
_entity.id
_entity.type
_entity.pdbx_description
1 polymer ?
#
loop_
_entity_poly.entity_id
_entity_poly.type
_entity_poly.pdbx_seq_one_letter_code
_entity_poly.pdbx_strand_id
1 'polypeptide(L)'
;MKEWRFALSKKWVGYLSVAVVFAIICAGLSHWQWERRGENLALQEKLDANYNARPVDLSSVLPNLDSYSTSDEFTPVRVTGTYLADDYFLARDRSYNGFPGFEVLVPLETESGEIFVIDRGWVPTGNTHDYPDSVPAPPSGTVTVIARLAQTEPDVPGRTDIPNTNELAVIKPATIGKRLDLPTYTAAFGQLKSETPSAATLPKLAQKPQVDYGLNVSYAVQWVLFALAGFGFFAYVIRQEYDLHNSDEEDQRWLEEERERKRLKRGPSDAEIEDGDLDESGYESSAPGTRISR
;
A
#
# COMPACT_ATOMS: atom_id res chain seq x y z
N MET A 1 22.89 -38.98 -10.09
CA MET A 1 21.64 -38.38 -10.63
C MET A 1 20.38 -39.22 -10.41
N LYS A 2 20.43 -40.56 -10.22
CA LYS A 2 19.22 -41.38 -9.92
C LYS A 2 18.55 -41.03 -8.58
N GLU A 3 19.31 -40.54 -7.60
CA GLU A 3 18.86 -40.34 -6.22
C GLU A 3 17.86 -39.18 -6.01
N TRP A 4 17.69 -38.29 -6.98
CA TRP A 4 16.71 -37.18 -6.89
C TRP A 4 15.38 -37.49 -7.57
N ARG A 5 15.19 -38.70 -8.13
CA ARG A 5 13.97 -39.05 -8.86
C ARG A 5 12.71 -39.05 -7.98
N PHE A 6 12.84 -39.21 -6.67
CA PHE A 6 11.71 -39.15 -5.74
C PHE A 6 11.08 -37.75 -5.68
N ALA A 7 11.87 -36.68 -5.88
CA ALA A 7 11.41 -35.30 -5.92
C ALA A 7 10.50 -35.01 -7.13
N LEU A 8 10.51 -35.87 -8.15
CA LEU A 8 9.59 -35.84 -9.30
C LEU A 8 8.31 -36.67 -9.07
N SER A 9 8.13 -37.27 -7.89
CA SER A 9 6.90 -38.00 -7.57
C SER A 9 5.70 -37.05 -7.43
N LYS A 10 4.49 -37.59 -7.64
CA LYS A 10 3.23 -36.82 -7.56
C LYS A 10 3.06 -36.06 -6.23
N LYS A 11 3.57 -36.61 -5.13
CA LYS A 11 3.57 -35.99 -3.79
C LYS A 11 4.38 -34.69 -3.78
N TRP A 12 5.63 -34.74 -4.22
CA TRP A 12 6.54 -33.59 -4.24
C TRP A 12 6.17 -32.54 -5.27
N VAL A 13 5.65 -32.96 -6.44
CA VAL A 13 5.06 -32.05 -7.43
C VAL A 13 3.83 -31.33 -6.85
N GLY A 14 3.01 -32.03 -6.06
CA GLY A 14 1.88 -31.45 -5.35
C GLY A 14 2.31 -30.39 -4.33
N TYR A 15 3.31 -30.69 -3.49
CA TYR A 15 3.85 -29.71 -2.54
C TYR A 15 4.51 -28.51 -3.22
N LEU A 16 5.25 -28.74 -4.32
CA LEU A 16 5.80 -27.65 -5.13
C LEU A 16 4.68 -26.76 -5.68
N SER A 17 3.59 -27.37 -6.17
CA SER A 17 2.44 -26.65 -6.69
C SER A 17 1.77 -25.79 -5.62
N VAL A 18 1.63 -26.31 -4.39
CA VAL A 18 1.15 -25.52 -3.25
C VAL A 18 2.09 -24.35 -2.93
N ALA A 19 3.41 -24.59 -2.89
CA ALA A 19 4.39 -23.53 -2.66
C ALA A 19 4.35 -22.44 -3.74
N VAL A 20 4.18 -22.82 -5.01
CA VAL A 20 4.02 -21.90 -6.15
C VAL A 20 2.74 -21.09 -6.03
N VAL A 21 1.60 -21.73 -5.73
CA VAL A 21 0.31 -21.04 -5.54
C VAL A 21 0.40 -20.05 -4.38
N PHE A 22 1.00 -20.46 -3.25
CA PHE A 22 1.23 -19.59 -2.11
C PHE A 22 2.12 -18.38 -2.48
N ALA A 23 3.19 -18.59 -3.23
CA ALA A 23 4.06 -17.53 -3.71
C ALA A 23 3.34 -16.55 -4.65
N ILE A 24 2.48 -17.05 -5.55
CA ILE A 24 1.64 -16.21 -6.43
C ILE A 24 0.71 -15.32 -5.60
N ILE A 25 0.06 -15.88 -4.57
CA ILE A 25 -0.81 -15.10 -3.67
C ILE A 25 0.00 -14.01 -2.96
N CYS A 26 1.16 -14.36 -2.40
CA CYS A 26 2.04 -13.39 -1.73
C CYS A 26 2.53 -12.30 -2.69
N ALA A 27 2.87 -12.64 -3.92
CA ALA A 27 3.27 -11.68 -4.94
C ALA A 27 2.12 -10.72 -5.30
N GLY A 28 0.89 -11.24 -5.43
CA GLY A 28 -0.31 -10.43 -5.63
C GLY A 28 -0.56 -9.46 -4.48
N LEU A 29 -0.43 -9.92 -3.24
CA LEU A 29 -0.57 -9.07 -2.04
C LEU A 29 0.52 -8.01 -1.94
N SER A 30 1.78 -8.37 -2.26
CA SER A 30 2.88 -7.41 -2.34
C SER A 30 2.64 -6.36 -3.41
N HIS A 31 2.12 -6.76 -4.57
CA HIS A 31 1.81 -5.85 -5.67
C HIS A 31 0.68 -4.89 -5.30
N TRP A 32 -0.40 -5.40 -4.70
CA TRP A 32 -1.51 -4.57 -4.21
C TRP A 32 -1.06 -3.51 -3.19
N GLN A 33 -0.17 -3.88 -2.26
CA GLN A 33 0.43 -2.92 -1.31
C GLN A 33 1.30 -1.86 -2.00
N TRP A 34 1.90 -2.20 -3.15
CA TRP A 34 2.68 -1.27 -3.96
C TRP A 34 1.79 -0.30 -4.75
N GLU A 35 0.74 -0.80 -5.39
CA GLU A 35 -0.23 0.01 -6.14
C GLU A 35 -0.91 1.06 -5.26
N ARG A 36 -1.21 0.71 -4.00
CA ARG A 36 -1.79 1.63 -3.02
C ARG A 36 -0.87 2.81 -2.66
N ARG A 37 0.39 2.80 -3.12
CA ARG A 37 1.29 3.97 -3.07
C ARG A 37 1.19 4.91 -4.27
N GLY A 38 0.53 4.53 -5.35
CA GLY A 38 0.44 5.35 -6.57
C GLY A 38 -0.20 6.72 -6.32
N GLU A 39 -1.27 6.75 -5.53
CA GLU A 39 -1.94 8.00 -5.12
C GLU A 39 -1.04 8.88 -4.24
N ASN A 40 -0.22 8.25 -3.39
CA ASN A 40 0.76 8.93 -2.54
C ASN A 40 1.90 9.55 -3.36
N LEU A 41 2.32 8.93 -4.46
CA LEU A 41 3.35 9.47 -5.35
C LEU A 41 2.88 10.74 -6.06
N ALA A 42 1.67 10.73 -6.63
CA ALA A 42 1.13 11.91 -7.31
C ALA A 42 0.96 13.10 -6.35
N LEU A 43 0.50 12.85 -5.12
CA LEU A 43 0.43 13.89 -4.08
C LEU A 43 1.83 14.38 -3.69
N GLN A 44 2.81 13.48 -3.56
CA GLN A 44 4.18 13.84 -3.24
C GLN A 44 4.81 14.72 -4.31
N GLU A 45 4.68 14.35 -5.57
CA GLU A 45 5.22 15.10 -6.70
C GLU A 45 4.67 16.54 -6.70
N LYS A 46 3.37 16.72 -6.45
CA LYS A 46 2.75 18.04 -6.28
C LYS A 46 3.32 18.79 -5.07
N LEU A 47 3.45 18.14 -3.92
CA LEU A 47 4.02 18.77 -2.73
C LEU A 47 5.48 19.19 -2.93
N ASP A 48 6.27 18.39 -3.62
CA ASP A 48 7.69 18.65 -3.88
C ASP A 48 7.85 19.76 -4.93
N ALA A 49 7.02 19.77 -5.97
CA ALA A 49 7.03 20.80 -7.00
C ALA A 49 6.51 22.16 -6.49
N ASN A 50 5.40 22.16 -5.77
CA ASN A 50 4.61 23.38 -5.54
C ASN A 50 4.72 23.92 -4.12
N TYR A 51 4.68 23.08 -3.08
CA TYR A 51 4.41 23.53 -1.69
C TYR A 51 5.38 24.61 -1.17
N ASN A 52 6.64 24.55 -1.63
CA ASN A 52 7.72 25.47 -1.28
C ASN A 52 8.18 26.36 -2.45
N ALA A 53 7.49 26.33 -3.59
CA ALA A 53 7.80 27.17 -4.74
C ALA A 53 7.72 28.67 -4.40
N ARG A 54 8.35 29.50 -5.24
CA ARG A 54 8.24 30.95 -5.12
C ARG A 54 6.80 31.37 -5.47
N PRO A 55 6.18 32.28 -4.70
CA PRO A 55 4.83 32.74 -5.02
C PRO A 55 4.74 33.41 -6.37
N VAL A 56 3.70 33.04 -7.13
CA VAL A 56 3.31 33.62 -8.41
C VAL A 56 2.01 34.42 -8.24
N ASP A 57 1.66 35.29 -9.18
CA ASP A 57 0.43 36.10 -9.05
C ASP A 57 -0.82 35.23 -9.30
N LEU A 58 -1.89 35.47 -8.54
CA LEU A 58 -3.14 34.68 -8.61
C LEU A 58 -3.67 34.52 -10.05
N SER A 59 -3.73 35.63 -10.80
CA SER A 59 -4.24 35.68 -12.18
C SER A 59 -3.40 34.91 -13.19
N SER A 60 -2.13 34.61 -12.87
CA SER A 60 -1.26 33.81 -13.74
C SER A 60 -1.59 32.31 -13.71
N VAL A 61 -2.17 31.84 -12.61
CA VAL A 61 -2.55 30.43 -12.40
C VAL A 61 -4.05 30.24 -12.56
N LEU A 62 -4.84 31.23 -12.15
CA LEU A 62 -6.29 31.24 -12.30
C LEU A 62 -6.71 32.37 -13.27
N PRO A 63 -6.57 32.18 -14.60
CA PRO A 63 -6.90 33.22 -15.59
C PRO A 63 -8.40 33.57 -15.62
N ASN A 64 -9.27 32.65 -15.21
CA ASN A 64 -10.72 32.85 -15.14
C ASN A 64 -11.27 32.40 -13.78
N LEU A 65 -12.48 32.84 -13.43
CA LEU A 65 -13.12 32.51 -12.15
C LEU A 65 -13.43 31.02 -11.97
N ASP A 66 -13.54 30.25 -13.06
CA ASP A 66 -13.80 28.80 -13.05
C ASP A 66 -12.56 27.97 -13.41
N SER A 67 -11.41 28.61 -13.61
CA SER A 67 -10.17 27.92 -13.96
C SER A 67 -9.56 27.23 -12.73
N TYR A 68 -9.11 25.99 -12.91
CA TYR A 68 -8.26 25.27 -11.96
C TYR A 68 -7.59 24.10 -12.68
N SER A 69 -6.28 23.93 -12.47
CA SER A 69 -5.57 22.71 -12.86
C SER A 69 -5.17 21.92 -11.62
N THR A 70 -5.34 20.60 -11.67
CA THR A 70 -4.87 19.71 -10.60
C THR A 70 -3.35 19.73 -10.43
N SER A 71 -2.60 20.17 -11.45
CA SER A 71 -1.16 20.40 -11.37
C SER A 71 -0.79 21.59 -10.47
N ASP A 72 -1.72 22.51 -10.23
CA ASP A 72 -1.47 23.76 -9.50
C ASP A 72 -1.83 23.64 -8.01
N GLU A 73 -2.27 22.46 -7.58
CA GLU A 73 -2.53 22.16 -6.19
C GLU A 73 -1.27 22.43 -5.35
N PHE A 74 -1.45 23.10 -4.22
CA PHE A 74 -0.40 23.62 -3.33
C PHE A 74 0.48 24.75 -3.89
N THR A 75 0.26 25.21 -5.13
CA THR A 75 1.03 26.33 -5.70
C THR A 75 0.82 27.60 -4.88
N PRO A 76 1.90 28.23 -4.37
CA PRO A 76 1.80 29.48 -3.64
C PRO A 76 1.43 30.60 -4.60
N VAL A 77 0.28 31.22 -4.36
CA VAL A 77 -0.20 32.39 -5.07
C VAL A 77 -0.13 33.63 -4.18
N ARG A 78 0.23 34.75 -4.79
CA ARG A 78 0.15 36.09 -4.21
C ARG A 78 -1.13 36.75 -4.70
N VAL A 79 -1.87 37.33 -3.76
CA VAL A 79 -3.04 38.15 -4.02
C VAL A 79 -3.03 39.35 -3.09
N THR A 80 -3.35 40.53 -3.60
CA THR A 80 -3.54 41.74 -2.80
C THR A 80 -5.01 42.14 -2.86
N GLY A 81 -5.55 42.58 -1.73
CA GLY A 81 -6.97 42.89 -1.62
C GLY A 81 -7.35 43.38 -0.21
N THR A 82 -8.64 43.38 0.07
CA THR A 82 -9.19 43.68 1.41
C THR A 82 -10.08 42.53 1.86
N TYR A 83 -9.93 42.10 3.12
CA TYR A 83 -10.78 41.05 3.67
C TYR A 83 -12.18 41.58 3.95
N LEU A 84 -13.20 40.82 3.55
CA LEU A 84 -14.59 41.02 3.96
C LEU A 84 -14.79 40.38 5.34
N ALA A 85 -14.32 41.07 6.38
CA ALA A 85 -14.17 40.51 7.73
C ALA A 85 -15.51 40.07 8.37
N ASP A 86 -16.60 40.77 8.04
CA ASP A 86 -17.94 40.48 8.56
C ASP A 86 -18.61 39.30 7.82
N ASP A 87 -18.09 38.92 6.64
CA ASP A 87 -18.61 37.89 5.76
C ASP A 87 -17.81 36.57 5.83
N TYR A 88 -17.31 36.23 7.03
CA TYR A 88 -16.56 34.99 7.23
C TYR A 88 -17.47 33.77 7.30
N PHE A 89 -16.94 32.62 6.90
CA PHE A 89 -17.60 31.33 6.95
C PHE A 89 -16.80 30.32 7.76
N LEU A 90 -17.48 29.33 8.33
CA LEU A 90 -16.87 28.26 9.10
C LEU A 90 -17.16 26.91 8.47
N ALA A 91 -16.15 26.25 7.92
CA ALA A 91 -16.31 24.87 7.46
C ALA A 91 -16.27 23.93 8.66
N ARG A 92 -17.35 23.15 8.87
CA ARG A 92 -17.51 22.26 10.04
C ARG A 92 -16.83 20.91 9.85
N ASP A 93 -16.81 20.13 10.94
CA ASP A 93 -16.24 18.77 11.02
C ASP A 93 -14.76 18.72 10.62
N ARG A 94 -13.99 19.75 10.97
CA ARG A 94 -12.56 19.83 10.67
C ARG A 94 -11.75 19.36 11.86
N SER A 95 -10.88 18.38 11.64
CA SER A 95 -10.00 17.88 12.69
C SER A 95 -8.60 18.47 12.55
N TYR A 96 -8.03 18.96 13.66
CA TYR A 96 -6.64 19.37 13.73
C TYR A 96 -5.94 18.66 14.88
N ASN A 97 -4.95 17.80 14.59
CA ASN A 97 -4.26 16.96 15.57
C ASN A 97 -5.22 16.16 16.48
N GLY A 98 -6.29 15.61 15.89
CA GLY A 98 -7.28 14.80 16.60
C GLY A 98 -8.34 15.60 17.38
N PHE A 99 -8.28 16.93 17.38
CA PHE A 99 -9.30 17.78 18.01
C PHE A 99 -10.32 18.27 16.96
N PRO A 100 -11.62 18.25 17.28
CA PRO A 100 -12.67 18.78 16.40
C PRO A 100 -12.67 20.31 16.40
N GLY A 101 -13.09 20.89 15.29
CA GLY A 101 -13.18 22.33 15.11
C GLY A 101 -13.59 22.71 13.70
N PHE A 102 -13.20 23.92 13.30
CA PHE A 102 -13.69 24.61 12.12
C PHE A 102 -12.53 25.24 11.36
N GLU A 103 -12.60 25.23 10.03
CA GLU A 103 -11.73 26.07 9.18
C GLU A 103 -12.39 27.42 8.94
N VAL A 104 -11.64 28.50 9.16
CA VAL A 104 -12.11 29.87 9.05
C VAL A 104 -11.84 30.37 7.64
N LEU A 105 -12.91 30.48 6.85
CA LEU A 105 -12.85 31.02 5.50
C LEU A 105 -13.21 32.50 5.54
N VAL A 106 -12.33 33.35 5.02
CA VAL A 106 -12.60 34.79 4.90
C VAL A 106 -12.48 35.18 3.43
N PRO A 107 -13.55 35.69 2.80
CA PRO A 107 -13.49 36.25 1.47
C PRO A 107 -12.50 37.42 1.41
N LEU A 108 -11.63 37.41 0.40
CA LEU A 108 -10.75 38.53 0.08
C LEU A 108 -11.22 39.14 -1.24
N GLU A 109 -11.65 40.40 -1.20
CA GLU A 109 -11.91 41.18 -2.41
C GLU A 109 -10.56 41.64 -2.99
N THR A 110 -10.22 41.15 -4.18
CA THR A 110 -8.97 41.47 -4.86
C THR A 110 -8.96 42.93 -5.32
N GLU A 111 -7.78 43.46 -5.67
CA GLU A 111 -7.68 44.79 -6.28
C GLU A 111 -8.46 44.92 -7.62
N SER A 112 -8.77 43.80 -8.27
CA SER A 112 -9.59 43.76 -9.49
C SER A 112 -11.10 43.60 -9.22
N GLY A 113 -11.51 43.42 -7.96
CA GLY A 113 -12.90 43.42 -7.51
C GLY A 113 -13.57 42.04 -7.44
N GLU A 114 -12.86 40.96 -7.78
CA GLU A 114 -13.36 39.60 -7.61
C GLU A 114 -13.03 39.05 -6.21
N ILE A 115 -13.82 38.08 -5.76
CA ILE A 115 -13.62 37.43 -4.48
C ILE A 115 -12.74 36.19 -4.65
N PHE A 116 -11.64 36.15 -3.91
CA PHE A 116 -10.86 34.95 -3.69
C PHE A 116 -11.00 34.50 -2.24
N VAL A 117 -11.50 33.28 -2.03
CA VAL A 117 -11.74 32.76 -0.67
C VAL A 117 -10.42 32.30 -0.06
N ILE A 118 -10.08 32.83 1.12
CA ILE A 118 -8.90 32.41 1.88
C ILE A 118 -9.34 31.59 3.09
N ASP A 119 -8.88 30.34 3.16
CA ASP A 119 -8.85 29.57 4.39
C ASP A 119 -7.71 30.10 5.28
N ARG A 120 -8.07 30.84 6.33
CA ARG A 120 -7.13 31.43 7.30
C ARG A 120 -6.70 30.44 8.39
N GLY A 121 -7.18 29.20 8.34
CA GLY A 121 -6.80 28.11 9.21
C GLY A 121 -7.87 27.72 10.21
N TRP A 122 -7.48 26.87 11.14
CA TRP A 122 -8.38 26.13 12.02
C TRP A 122 -8.54 26.77 13.40
N VAL A 123 -9.76 26.70 13.93
CA VAL A 123 -10.13 27.05 15.32
C VAL A 123 -10.84 25.87 15.99
N PRO A 124 -10.63 25.64 17.30
CA PRO A 124 -11.28 24.55 18.02
C PRO A 124 -12.78 24.81 18.20
N THR A 125 -13.56 23.74 18.36
CA THR A 125 -14.91 23.84 18.93
C THR A 125 -14.82 24.44 20.34
N GLY A 126 -15.73 25.36 20.64
CA GLY A 126 -15.82 26.02 21.93
C GLY A 126 -16.29 25.10 23.06
N ASN A 127 -16.25 25.63 24.28
CA ASN A 127 -16.59 24.86 25.49
C ASN A 127 -18.08 24.87 25.81
N THR A 128 -18.84 25.81 25.24
CA THR A 128 -20.24 26.06 25.61
C THR A 128 -21.25 25.52 24.62
N HIS A 129 -20.90 25.50 23.33
CA HIS A 129 -21.75 25.06 22.23
C HIS A 129 -20.88 24.42 21.14
N ASP A 130 -21.50 23.75 20.17
CA ASP A 130 -20.81 23.17 19.01
C ASP A 130 -20.47 24.27 17.97
N TYR A 131 -19.72 25.28 18.42
CA TYR A 131 -19.29 26.47 17.67
C TYR A 131 -18.01 27.03 18.31
N PRO A 132 -17.09 27.68 17.59
CA PRO A 132 -15.88 28.25 18.19
C PRO A 132 -16.20 29.34 19.23
N ASP A 133 -15.51 29.33 20.37
CA ASP A 133 -15.65 30.38 21.40
C ASP A 133 -15.15 31.75 20.90
N SER A 134 -14.21 31.76 19.94
CA SER A 134 -13.70 32.98 19.30
C SER A 134 -13.15 32.69 17.90
N VAL A 135 -13.41 33.57 16.96
CA VAL A 135 -12.82 33.54 15.60
C VAL A 135 -11.87 34.73 15.46
N PRO A 136 -10.55 34.52 15.27
CA PRO A 136 -9.59 35.62 15.12
C PRO A 136 -9.86 36.47 13.88
N ALA A 137 -10.00 37.79 14.07
CA ALA A 137 -10.25 38.73 12.98
C ALA A 137 -9.08 38.80 11.99
N PRO A 138 -9.35 39.02 10.69
CA PRO A 138 -8.31 39.36 9.71
C PRO A 138 -7.69 40.74 9.97
N PRO A 139 -6.51 41.03 9.40
CA PRO A 139 -5.98 42.39 9.39
C PRO A 139 -6.93 43.33 8.65
N SER A 140 -7.05 44.56 9.15
CA SER A 140 -7.88 45.60 8.52
C SER A 140 -7.15 46.28 7.36
N GLY A 141 -7.91 46.70 6.34
CA GLY A 141 -7.39 47.43 5.19
C GLY A 141 -6.73 46.52 4.15
N THR A 142 -5.90 47.11 3.30
CA THR A 142 -5.23 46.39 2.21
C THR A 142 -4.20 45.41 2.77
N VAL A 143 -4.28 44.16 2.32
CA VAL A 143 -3.40 43.06 2.71
C VAL A 143 -2.87 42.36 1.47
N THR A 144 -1.59 42.00 1.50
CA THR A 144 -1.00 41.04 0.56
C THR A 144 -0.96 39.67 1.23
N VAL A 145 -1.68 38.72 0.63
CA VAL A 145 -1.79 37.34 1.09
C VAL A 145 -0.95 36.44 0.19
N ILE A 146 -0.17 35.56 0.80
CA ILE A 146 0.38 34.38 0.15
C ILE A 146 -0.45 33.20 0.62
N ALA A 147 -1.10 32.53 -0.32
CA ALA A 147 -1.92 31.34 -0.06
C ALA A 147 -1.47 30.19 -0.96
N ARG A 148 -1.67 28.95 -0.53
CA ARG A 148 -1.47 27.76 -1.37
C ARG A 148 -2.80 27.39 -1.99
N LEU A 149 -2.85 27.21 -3.31
CA LEU A 149 -4.07 26.81 -3.99
C LEU A 149 -4.55 25.44 -3.52
N ALA A 150 -5.85 25.34 -3.30
CA ALA A 150 -6.57 24.10 -3.02
C ALA A 150 -7.81 24.03 -3.91
N GLN A 151 -8.15 22.80 -4.32
CA GLN A 151 -9.34 22.55 -5.14
C GLN A 151 -10.62 22.75 -4.32
N THR A 152 -11.66 23.29 -4.95
CA THR A 152 -13.03 23.27 -4.39
C THR A 152 -13.45 21.84 -4.00
N GLU A 153 -14.07 21.69 -2.83
CA GLU A 153 -14.47 20.36 -2.33
C GLU A 153 -15.72 19.84 -3.04
N PRO A 154 -15.82 18.52 -3.33
CA PRO A 154 -17.02 17.92 -3.90
C PRO A 154 -18.19 17.89 -2.90
N ASP A 155 -19.42 17.73 -3.42
CA ASP A 155 -20.56 17.42 -2.54
C ASP A 155 -20.37 16.07 -1.84
N VAL A 156 -20.75 16.02 -0.57
CA VAL A 156 -20.81 14.78 0.20
C VAL A 156 -22.28 14.44 0.47
N PRO A 157 -22.81 13.31 -0.02
CA PRO A 157 -24.18 12.92 0.22
C PRO A 157 -24.53 12.91 1.71
N GLY A 158 -25.65 13.55 2.06
CA GLY A 158 -26.10 13.67 3.45
C GLY A 158 -25.43 14.77 4.28
N ARG A 159 -24.46 15.50 3.72
CA ARG A 159 -23.91 16.71 4.36
C ARG A 159 -24.46 17.95 3.66
N THR A 160 -25.09 18.83 4.44
CA THR A 160 -25.66 20.08 3.96
C THR A 160 -25.27 21.26 4.86
N ASP A 161 -25.24 22.44 4.27
CA ASP A 161 -25.05 23.67 5.01
C ASP A 161 -26.20 23.89 5.99
N ILE A 162 -25.92 24.55 7.13
CA ILE A 162 -26.97 24.89 8.09
C ILE A 162 -27.62 26.19 7.61
N PRO A 163 -28.94 26.20 7.34
CA PRO A 163 -29.63 27.40 6.86
C PRO A 163 -29.48 28.57 7.84
N ASN A 164 -29.36 29.79 7.32
CA ASN A 164 -29.25 31.04 8.09
C ASN A 164 -28.05 31.11 9.04
N THR A 165 -26.98 30.36 8.76
CA THR A 165 -25.70 30.45 9.48
C THR A 165 -24.56 30.69 8.50
N ASN A 166 -23.41 31.09 9.01
CA ASN A 166 -22.17 31.15 8.26
C ASN A 166 -21.44 29.80 8.17
N GLU A 167 -22.06 28.71 8.61
CA GLU A 167 -21.44 27.40 8.65
C GLU A 167 -21.64 26.64 7.33
N LEU A 168 -20.57 26.03 6.85
CA LEU A 168 -20.50 25.26 5.61
C LEU A 168 -20.21 23.80 5.91
N ALA A 169 -20.87 22.89 5.20
CA ALA A 169 -20.54 21.47 5.27
C ALA A 169 -19.22 21.14 4.55
N VAL A 170 -18.96 21.83 3.44
CA VAL A 170 -17.80 21.64 2.57
C VAL A 170 -17.29 22.99 2.07
N ILE A 171 -16.00 23.09 1.80
CA ILE A 171 -15.38 24.34 1.29
C ILE A 171 -15.70 24.48 -0.20
N LYS A 172 -16.72 25.29 -0.49
CA LYS A 172 -17.15 25.58 -1.85
C LYS A 172 -17.20 27.08 -2.11
N PRO A 173 -16.19 27.64 -2.79
CA PRO A 173 -16.17 29.06 -3.12
C PRO A 173 -17.40 29.49 -3.95
N ALA A 174 -17.92 28.61 -4.81
CA ALA A 174 -19.18 28.87 -5.54
C ALA A 174 -20.39 29.11 -4.62
N THR A 175 -20.47 28.41 -3.49
CA THR A 175 -21.54 28.61 -2.50
C THR A 175 -21.36 29.96 -1.79
N ILE A 176 -20.13 30.30 -1.43
CA ILE A 176 -19.79 31.59 -0.81
C ILE A 176 -20.13 32.73 -1.76
N GLY A 177 -19.69 32.67 -3.01
CA GLY A 177 -19.99 33.70 -4.01
C GLY A 177 -21.48 33.93 -4.23
N LYS A 178 -22.30 32.87 -4.20
CA LYS A 178 -23.76 32.99 -4.27
C LYS A 178 -24.38 33.66 -3.04
N ARG A 179 -23.81 33.47 -1.85
CA ARG A 179 -24.31 34.09 -0.62
C ARG A 179 -23.95 35.58 -0.56
N LEU A 180 -22.79 35.95 -1.13
CA LEU A 180 -22.31 37.34 -1.21
C LEU A 180 -22.90 38.10 -2.40
N ASP A 181 -23.38 37.40 -3.42
CA ASP A 181 -23.80 37.98 -4.72
C ASP A 181 -22.66 38.75 -5.41
N LEU A 182 -21.44 38.20 -5.35
CA LEU A 182 -20.22 38.81 -5.90
C LEU A 182 -19.48 37.86 -6.87
N PRO A 183 -18.81 38.39 -7.92
CA PRO A 183 -17.95 37.59 -8.79
C PRO A 183 -16.86 36.91 -7.96
N THR A 184 -16.81 35.58 -7.98
CA THR A 184 -15.97 34.80 -7.07
C THR A 184 -15.22 33.72 -7.84
N TYR A 185 -13.94 33.51 -7.53
CA TYR A 185 -13.21 32.32 -7.99
C TYR A 185 -13.87 31.07 -7.41
N THR A 186 -14.45 30.24 -8.27
CA THR A 186 -15.34 29.13 -7.89
C THR A 186 -14.65 27.77 -7.85
N ALA A 187 -13.61 27.59 -8.65
CA ALA A 187 -12.93 26.29 -8.83
C ALA A 187 -11.81 26.03 -7.81
N ALA A 188 -11.32 27.08 -7.13
CA ALA A 188 -10.22 27.00 -6.18
C ALA A 188 -10.36 28.00 -5.03
N PHE A 189 -9.71 27.70 -3.91
CA PHE A 189 -9.53 28.60 -2.77
C PHE A 189 -8.06 28.61 -2.34
N GLY A 190 -7.70 29.53 -1.45
CA GLY A 190 -6.33 29.66 -0.95
C GLY A 190 -6.20 29.26 0.52
N GLN A 191 -5.34 28.31 0.84
CA GLN A 191 -4.91 28.03 2.21
C GLN A 191 -3.82 29.01 2.63
N LEU A 192 -4.07 29.81 3.67
CA LEU A 192 -3.18 30.87 4.13
C LEU A 192 -1.78 30.31 4.47
N LYS A 193 -0.75 30.89 3.84
CA LYS A 193 0.66 30.69 4.19
C LYS A 193 1.20 31.88 4.99
N SER A 194 0.87 33.10 4.56
CA SER A 194 1.24 34.33 5.24
C SER A 194 0.41 35.51 4.74
N GLU A 195 0.25 36.54 5.56
CA GLU A 195 -0.45 37.78 5.23
C GLU A 195 0.37 38.99 5.73
N THR A 196 0.31 40.10 5.00
CA THR A 196 1.00 41.35 5.34
C THR A 196 0.08 42.55 5.08
N PRO A 197 -0.28 43.36 6.10
CA PRO A 197 0.10 43.21 7.51
C PRO A 197 -0.45 41.91 8.12
N SER A 198 0.21 41.42 9.18
CA SER A 198 -0.22 40.20 9.87
C SER A 198 -1.32 40.51 10.87
N ALA A 199 -2.32 39.63 11.01
CA ALA A 199 -3.28 39.72 12.10
C ALA A 199 -2.63 39.62 13.48
N ALA A 200 -3.27 40.24 14.48
CA ALA A 200 -2.84 40.15 15.87
C ALA A 200 -2.86 38.71 16.42
N THR A 201 -3.75 37.87 15.89
CA THR A 201 -3.85 36.45 16.24
C THR A 201 -4.25 35.68 14.99
N LEU A 202 -3.55 34.59 14.71
CA LEU A 202 -3.84 33.70 13.59
C LEU A 202 -4.50 32.41 14.08
N PRO A 203 -5.51 31.88 13.36
CA PRO A 203 -5.92 30.48 13.49
C PRO A 203 -4.74 29.53 13.24
N LYS A 204 -4.91 28.25 13.59
CA LYS A 204 -3.89 27.24 13.31
C LYS A 204 -3.85 26.95 11.81
N LEU A 205 -2.79 27.38 11.14
CA LEU A 205 -2.64 27.20 9.69
C LEU A 205 -2.68 25.72 9.29
N ALA A 206 -3.17 25.46 8.08
CA ALA A 206 -3.22 24.14 7.47
C ALA A 206 -1.84 23.46 7.52
N GLN A 207 -1.82 22.21 7.95
CA GLN A 207 -0.58 21.44 8.02
C GLN A 207 -0.19 20.96 6.63
N LYS A 208 1.13 20.82 6.40
CA LYS A 208 1.60 20.12 5.21
C LYS A 208 1.01 18.70 5.24
N PRO A 209 0.31 18.26 4.18
CA PRO A 209 -0.15 16.88 4.09
C PRO A 209 1.04 15.95 4.28
N GLN A 210 0.90 14.98 5.18
CA GLN A 210 1.91 13.95 5.38
C GLN A 210 1.59 12.78 4.46
N VAL A 211 2.56 12.41 3.64
CA VAL A 211 2.45 11.20 2.84
C VAL A 211 3.13 10.07 3.60
N ASP A 212 2.35 9.11 4.08
CA ASP A 212 2.89 7.93 4.76
C ASP A 212 3.20 6.82 3.75
N TYR A 213 4.49 6.54 3.58
CA TYR A 213 4.98 5.42 2.78
C TYR A 213 5.27 4.17 3.61
N GLY A 214 5.51 4.33 4.92
CA GLY A 214 6.27 3.37 5.72
C GLY A 214 5.56 2.05 5.92
N LEU A 215 4.25 2.13 6.23
CA LEU A 215 3.48 0.94 6.54
C LEU A 215 3.34 0.03 5.30
N ASN A 216 3.05 0.61 4.13
CA ASN A 216 2.83 -0.13 2.89
C ASN A 216 4.13 -0.79 2.35
N VAL A 217 5.30 -0.19 2.60
CA VAL A 217 6.60 -0.80 2.22
C VAL A 217 6.90 -2.01 3.06
N SER A 218 6.79 -1.89 4.37
CA SER A 218 7.15 -2.97 5.29
C SER A 218 6.33 -4.22 5.02
N TYR A 219 5.02 -4.07 4.79
CA TYR A 219 4.15 -5.20 4.44
C TYR A 219 4.41 -5.77 3.06
N ALA A 220 4.70 -4.96 2.04
CA ALA A 220 5.07 -5.48 0.73
C ALA A 220 6.33 -6.37 0.81
N VAL A 221 7.36 -5.89 1.51
CA VAL A 221 8.60 -6.67 1.76
C VAL A 221 8.29 -7.92 2.57
N GLN A 222 7.43 -7.83 3.59
CA GLN A 222 7.02 -8.98 4.38
C GLN A 222 6.37 -10.07 3.52
N TRP A 223 5.50 -9.72 2.58
CA TRP A 223 4.89 -10.70 1.66
C TRP A 223 5.93 -11.38 0.76
N VAL A 224 6.92 -10.64 0.28
CA VAL A 224 8.06 -11.21 -0.46
C VAL A 224 8.85 -12.18 0.43
N LEU A 225 9.13 -11.80 1.67
CA LEU A 225 9.84 -12.65 2.63
C LEU A 225 9.06 -13.94 2.94
N PHE A 226 7.72 -13.88 3.04
CA PHE A 226 6.89 -15.08 3.19
C PHE A 226 6.97 -16.01 1.99
N ALA A 227 6.94 -15.47 0.76
CA ALA A 227 7.13 -16.28 -0.43
C ALA A 227 8.49 -17.00 -0.42
N LEU A 228 9.58 -16.28 -0.08
CA LEU A 228 10.92 -16.84 0.04
C LEU A 228 11.01 -17.89 1.15
N ALA A 229 10.42 -17.63 2.31
CA ALA A 229 10.36 -18.57 3.42
C ALA A 229 9.59 -19.85 3.06
N GLY A 230 8.50 -19.74 2.28
CA GLY A 230 7.76 -20.88 1.77
C GLY A 230 8.61 -21.79 0.88
N PHE A 231 9.39 -21.22 -0.03
CA PHE A 231 10.36 -21.99 -0.83
C PHE A 231 11.52 -22.54 0.00
N GLY A 232 12.04 -21.77 0.96
CA GLY A 232 13.07 -22.22 1.88
C GLY A 232 12.62 -23.42 2.72
N PHE A 233 11.37 -23.38 3.22
CA PHE A 233 10.75 -24.50 3.92
C PHE A 233 10.57 -25.71 3.02
N PHE A 234 10.10 -25.52 1.79
CA PHE A 234 9.98 -26.61 0.81
C PHE A 234 11.35 -27.26 0.52
N ALA A 235 12.40 -26.46 0.31
CA ALA A 235 13.76 -26.95 0.08
C ALA A 235 14.31 -27.70 1.30
N TYR A 236 14.04 -27.20 2.51
CA TYR A 236 14.39 -27.88 3.77
C TYR A 236 13.73 -29.25 3.87
N VAL A 237 12.41 -29.34 3.60
CA VAL A 237 11.65 -30.59 3.67
C VAL A 237 12.13 -31.58 2.61
N ILE A 238 12.43 -31.13 1.37
CA ILE A 238 13.06 -31.98 0.34
C ILE A 238 14.40 -32.53 0.82
N ARG A 239 15.24 -31.67 1.38
CA ARG A 239 16.57 -32.05 1.85
C ARG A 239 16.47 -33.07 2.98
N GLN A 240 15.56 -32.84 3.93
CA GLN A 240 15.33 -33.77 5.03
C GLN A 240 14.89 -35.15 4.53
N GLU A 241 13.99 -35.22 3.54
CA GLU A 241 13.57 -36.50 2.96
C GLU A 241 14.72 -37.17 2.19
N TYR A 242 15.56 -36.39 1.48
CA TYR A 242 16.76 -36.93 0.82
C TYR A 242 17.73 -37.55 1.83
N ASP A 243 18.02 -36.82 2.92
CA ASP A 243 18.93 -37.28 3.97
C ASP A 243 18.38 -38.56 4.65
N LEU A 244 17.07 -38.64 4.89
CA LEU A 244 16.41 -39.84 5.42
C LEU A 244 16.49 -41.04 4.45
N HIS A 245 16.13 -40.83 3.18
CA HIS A 245 16.22 -41.89 2.16
C HIS A 245 17.64 -42.44 2.02
N ASN A 246 18.66 -41.56 2.05
CA ASN A 246 20.04 -42.00 1.93
C ASN A 246 20.53 -42.74 3.19
N SER A 247 20.09 -42.34 4.38
CA SER A 247 20.39 -43.09 5.62
C SER A 247 19.76 -44.49 5.63
N ASP A 248 18.53 -44.63 5.15
CA ASP A 248 17.87 -45.94 5.04
C ASP A 248 18.61 -46.84 4.05
N GLU A 249 19.06 -46.31 2.90
CA GLU A 249 19.85 -47.07 1.93
C GLU A 249 21.23 -47.50 2.46
N GLU A 250 21.88 -46.67 3.28
CA GLU A 250 23.13 -47.03 3.97
C GLU A 250 22.91 -48.13 5.02
N ASP A 251 21.85 -48.04 5.82
CA ASP A 251 21.50 -49.05 6.82
C ASP A 251 21.15 -50.40 6.18
N GLN A 252 20.41 -50.41 5.08
CA GLN A 252 20.10 -51.64 4.33
C GLN A 252 21.37 -52.28 3.77
N ARG A 253 22.27 -51.49 3.16
CA ARG A 253 23.56 -51.99 2.66
C ARG A 253 24.39 -52.61 3.79
N TRP A 254 24.46 -51.96 4.96
CA TRP A 254 25.16 -52.50 6.11
C TRP A 254 24.56 -53.82 6.61
N LEU A 255 23.22 -53.92 6.67
CA LEU A 255 22.52 -55.14 7.05
C LEU A 255 22.77 -56.29 6.06
N GLU A 256 22.80 -56.01 4.76
CA GLU A 256 23.11 -56.99 3.71
C GLU A 256 24.55 -57.49 3.83
N GLU A 257 25.53 -56.58 3.94
CA GLU A 257 26.93 -56.94 4.17
C GLU A 257 27.11 -57.80 5.43
N GLU A 258 26.41 -57.46 6.52
CA GLU A 258 26.49 -58.22 7.76
C GLU A 258 25.85 -59.62 7.65
N ARG A 259 24.75 -59.74 6.88
CA ARG A 259 24.14 -61.04 6.56
C ARG A 259 25.08 -61.89 5.72
N GLU A 260 25.73 -61.32 4.71
CA GLU A 260 26.72 -62.02 3.90
C GLU A 260 27.93 -62.44 4.72
N ARG A 261 28.48 -61.56 5.56
CA ARG A 261 29.57 -61.90 6.50
C ARG A 261 29.20 -63.08 7.40
N LYS A 262 27.98 -63.12 7.92
CA LYS A 262 27.47 -64.23 8.73
C LYS A 262 27.30 -65.51 7.93
N ARG A 263 26.76 -65.43 6.70
CA ARG A 263 26.63 -66.58 5.79
C ARG A 263 27.99 -67.20 5.47
N LEU A 264 28.97 -66.37 5.11
CA LEU A 264 30.34 -66.82 4.83
C LEU A 264 31.01 -67.48 6.05
N LYS A 265 30.73 -67.01 7.28
CA LYS A 265 31.24 -67.65 8.51
C LYS A 265 30.55 -68.97 8.87
N ARG A 266 29.27 -69.15 8.51
CA ARG A 266 28.48 -70.33 8.88
C ARG A 266 28.72 -71.53 7.95
N GLY A 267 29.39 -71.31 6.81
CA GLY A 267 29.54 -72.30 5.75
C GLY A 267 28.27 -72.46 4.90
N PRO A 268 28.36 -73.07 3.70
CA PRO A 268 27.21 -73.31 2.84
C PRO A 268 26.19 -74.22 3.55
N SER A 269 24.90 -74.00 3.28
CA SER A 269 23.85 -74.85 3.86
C SER A 269 23.81 -76.23 3.19
N ASP A 270 23.32 -77.27 3.86
CA ASP A 270 23.20 -78.63 3.29
C ASP A 270 22.48 -78.64 1.91
N ALA A 271 21.53 -77.72 1.68
CA ALA A 271 20.84 -77.59 0.39
C ALA A 271 21.73 -77.01 -0.74
N GLU A 272 22.71 -76.16 -0.41
CA GLU A 272 23.65 -75.62 -1.41
C GLU A 272 24.77 -76.61 -1.72
N ILE A 273 25.08 -77.52 -0.80
CA ILE A 273 25.98 -78.65 -1.04
C ILE A 273 25.27 -79.66 -1.98
N GLU A 274 23.98 -79.92 -1.75
CA GLU A 274 23.18 -80.83 -2.57
C GLU A 274 22.98 -80.32 -4.01
N ASP A 275 22.76 -79.01 -4.21
CA ASP A 275 22.69 -78.41 -5.55
C ASP A 275 24.07 -78.35 -6.25
N GLY A 276 25.17 -78.21 -5.51
CA GLY A 276 26.53 -78.27 -6.06
C GLY A 276 26.92 -79.65 -6.60
N ASP A 277 26.47 -80.72 -5.93
CA ASP A 277 26.71 -82.11 -6.36
C ASP A 277 25.91 -82.50 -7.62
N LEU A 278 24.79 -81.81 -7.89
CA LEU A 278 23.98 -82.03 -9.09
C LEU A 278 24.63 -81.48 -10.37
N ASP A 279 25.42 -80.41 -10.28
CA ASP A 279 26.16 -79.86 -11.43
C ASP A 279 27.49 -80.60 -11.71
N GLU A 280 28.06 -81.31 -10.71
CA GLU A 280 29.30 -82.08 -10.87
C GLU A 280 29.08 -83.52 -11.39
N SER A 281 27.88 -84.07 -11.20
CA SER A 281 27.52 -85.41 -11.69
C SER A 281 26.87 -85.36 -13.08
N GLY A 282 27.69 -85.24 -14.12
CA GLY A 282 27.27 -85.28 -15.53
C GLY A 282 26.44 -86.52 -15.88
N TYR A 283 25.12 -86.42 -15.84
CA TYR A 283 24.19 -87.47 -16.31
C TYR A 283 23.71 -87.16 -17.73
N GLU A 284 24.47 -87.61 -18.72
CA GLU A 284 24.06 -87.69 -20.13
C GLU A 284 23.16 -88.93 -20.32
N SER A 285 21.83 -88.74 -20.42
CA SER A 285 20.90 -89.82 -20.78
C SER A 285 20.58 -89.80 -22.28
N SER A 286 21.18 -90.73 -23.00
CA SER A 286 21.04 -90.97 -24.44
C SER A 286 19.70 -91.62 -24.81
N ALA A 287 19.07 -91.14 -25.88
CA ALA A 287 18.06 -91.88 -26.66
C ALA A 287 18.77 -92.98 -27.51
N PRO A 288 18.17 -94.11 -27.97
CA PRO A 288 16.91 -94.13 -28.75
C PRO A 288 16.02 -95.42 -28.70
N GLY A 289 14.79 -95.32 -29.24
CA GLY A 289 14.35 -96.21 -30.33
C GLY A 289 13.49 -97.47 -30.06
N THR A 290 12.20 -97.34 -30.40
CA THR A 290 11.39 -98.24 -31.27
C THR A 290 10.99 -99.68 -30.85
N ARG A 291 9.66 -99.87 -30.68
CA ARG A 291 8.72 -100.62 -31.56
C ARG A 291 7.94 -101.85 -30.97
N ILE A 292 6.65 -101.86 -31.33
CA ILE A 292 5.71 -102.98 -31.61
C ILE A 292 4.69 -103.43 -30.53
N SER A 293 3.45 -102.97 -30.77
CA SER A 293 2.12 -103.62 -30.78
C SER A 293 1.58 -104.46 -29.62
N ARG A 294 0.34 -104.16 -29.23
CA ARG A 294 -0.82 -104.96 -29.62
C ARG A 294 -2.03 -104.09 -29.90
#